data_AF-A0A0L0EYM1-F1
#
_entry.id   AF-A0A0L0EYM1-F1
#
_cell.length_a   1.000
_cell.length_b   1.000
_cell.length_c   1.000
_cell.angle_alpha   90.00
_cell.angle_beta   90.00
_cell.angle_gamma   90.00
#
_symmetry.space_group_name_H-M   'P 1'
#
loop_
_entity.id
_entity.type
_entity.pdbx_description
1 polymer ?
#
loop_
_entity_poly.entity_id
_entity_poly.type
_entity_poly.pdbx_seq_one_letter_code
_entity_poly.pdbx_strand_id
1 'polypeptide(L)'
;ALALPLAGQPDVVDAYVRLLKDQEAEVRTAASKGIPGFCNNLDEEKRQDVTLQLILPTVKALVMDSSQHVRAALASRIMDLAPTLGKTLTIEHLLPLFLQLLKDEFPEVRLNIISKLEAVNSVIGIDLLSQSLLPAIVELAEDRQ
;
A
#
# COMPACT_ATOMS: atom_id res chain seq x y z
N ALA A 1 -8.53 33.75 -4.38
CA ALA A 1 -7.85 32.88 -3.39
C ALA A 1 -8.23 31.45 -3.73
N LEU A 2 -7.33 30.68 -4.35
CA LEU A 2 -7.56 29.26 -4.60
C LEU A 2 -7.51 28.57 -3.24
N ALA A 3 -8.62 27.96 -2.82
CA ALA A 3 -8.65 27.17 -1.61
C ALA A 3 -7.62 26.04 -1.76
N LEU A 4 -6.65 25.99 -0.85
CA LEU A 4 -5.74 24.84 -0.75
C LEU A 4 -6.60 23.58 -0.55
N PRO A 5 -6.32 22.48 -1.28
CA PRO A 5 -6.93 21.19 -1.03
C PRO A 5 -6.98 20.87 0.47
N LEU A 6 -8.18 20.62 1.00
CA LEU A 6 -8.39 20.34 2.43
C LEU A 6 -7.49 19.21 2.95
N ALA A 7 -7.14 18.24 2.09
CA ALA A 7 -6.32 17.10 2.46
C ALA A 7 -4.87 17.46 2.82
N GLY A 8 -4.33 18.58 2.31
CA GLY A 8 -2.94 19.01 2.58
C GLY A 8 -2.73 19.63 3.96
N GLN A 9 -3.80 19.88 4.71
CA GLN A 9 -3.73 20.49 6.05
C GLN A 9 -3.20 19.47 7.07
N PRO A 10 -2.23 19.84 7.94
CA PRO A 10 -1.66 18.92 8.93
C PRO A 10 -2.71 18.19 9.77
N ASP A 11 -3.75 18.91 10.23
CA ASP A 11 -4.82 18.36 11.04
C ASP A 11 -5.62 17.26 10.32
N VAL A 12 -5.75 17.37 9.00
CA VAL A 12 -6.48 16.39 8.17
C VAL A 12 -5.63 15.15 7.92
N VAL A 13 -4.32 15.32 7.70
CA VAL A 13 -3.38 14.19 7.60
C VAL A 13 -3.34 13.42 8.92
N ASP A 14 -3.23 14.12 10.04
CA ASP A 14 -3.23 13.50 11.37
C ASP A 14 -4.54 12.77 11.67
N ALA A 15 -5.68 13.37 11.33
CA ALA A 15 -6.98 12.72 11.46
C ALA A 15 -7.06 11.44 10.61
N TYR A 16 -6.57 11.49 9.37
CA TYR A 16 -6.56 10.32 8.50
C TYR A 16 -5.65 9.20 9.02
N VAL A 17 -4.47 9.54 9.54
CA VAL A 17 -3.56 8.58 10.18
C VAL A 17 -4.20 7.95 11.43
N ARG A 18 -5.01 8.71 12.19
CA ARG A 18 -5.79 8.14 13.31
C ARG A 18 -6.82 7.12 12.83
N LEU A 19 -7.52 7.36 11.72
CA LEU A 19 -8.45 6.38 11.14
C LEU A 19 -7.73 5.09 10.70
N LEU A 20 -6.53 5.21 10.14
CA LEU A 20 -5.69 4.05 9.79
C LEU A 20 -5.22 3.26 11.03
N LYS A 21 -5.24 3.86 12.22
CA LYS A 21 -4.83 3.26 13.49
C LYS A 21 -6.01 3.02 14.44
N ASP A 22 -7.23 3.10 13.93
CA ASP A 22 -8.44 3.00 14.74
C ASP A 22 -8.52 1.63 15.44
N GLN A 23 -9.17 1.57 16.60
CA GLN A 23 -9.35 0.32 17.33
C GLN A 23 -10.22 -0.67 16.54
N GLU A 24 -11.19 -0.16 15.79
CA GLU A 24 -12.13 -0.95 15.01
C GLU A 24 -11.55 -1.38 13.65
N ALA A 25 -11.53 -2.68 13.39
CA ALA A 25 -10.98 -3.25 12.15
C ALA A 25 -11.75 -2.78 10.90
N GLU A 26 -13.04 -2.51 11.03
CA GLU A 26 -13.88 -1.99 9.94
C GLU A 26 -13.46 -0.58 9.53
N VAL A 27 -13.13 0.28 10.50
CA VAL A 27 -12.64 1.64 10.26
C VAL A 27 -11.28 1.57 9.56
N ARG A 28 -10.35 0.74 10.06
CA ARG A 28 -9.04 0.54 9.42
C ARG A 28 -9.17 -0.03 8.02
N THR A 29 -10.13 -0.92 7.78
CA THR A 29 -10.42 -1.51 6.46
C THR A 29 -10.91 -0.44 5.49
N ALA A 30 -11.87 0.40 5.90
CA ALA A 30 -12.37 1.51 5.11
C ALA A 30 -11.26 2.53 4.80
N ALA A 31 -10.49 2.92 5.81
CA ALA A 31 -9.36 3.83 5.66
C ALA A 31 -8.27 3.25 4.75
N SER A 32 -7.94 1.97 4.87
CA SER A 32 -6.93 1.32 4.00
C SER A 32 -7.32 1.37 2.52
N LYS A 33 -8.61 1.19 2.20
CA LYS A 33 -9.11 1.33 0.82
C LYS A 33 -8.99 2.76 0.30
N GLY A 34 -9.09 3.75 1.18
CA GLY A 34 -9.07 5.18 0.84
C GLY A 34 -7.67 5.75 0.62
N ILE A 35 -6.60 5.05 0.99
CA ILE A 35 -5.23 5.59 1.02
C ILE A 35 -4.83 6.25 -0.31
N PRO A 36 -4.99 5.61 -1.48
CA PRO A 36 -4.58 6.23 -2.74
C PRO A 36 -5.38 7.50 -3.04
N GLY A 37 -6.69 7.47 -2.77
CA GLY A 37 -7.56 8.64 -2.94
C GLY A 37 -7.16 9.79 -2.02
N PHE A 38 -6.82 9.49 -0.77
CA PHE A 38 -6.33 10.49 0.17
C PHE A 38 -5.02 11.11 -0.32
N CYS A 39 -4.02 10.29 -0.66
CA CYS A 39 -2.73 10.76 -1.17
C CYS A 39 -2.87 11.58 -2.46
N ASN A 40 -3.72 11.18 -3.39
CA ASN A 40 -3.94 11.91 -4.65
C ASN A 40 -4.56 13.30 -4.46
N ASN A 41 -5.29 13.52 -3.35
CA ASN A 41 -5.90 14.82 -3.02
C ASN A 41 -4.96 15.74 -2.23
N LEU A 42 -3.77 15.29 -1.87
CA LEU A 42 -2.75 16.15 -1.25
C LEU A 42 -2.22 17.18 -2.25
N ASP A 43 -1.80 18.33 -1.71
CA ASP A 43 -1.05 19.36 -2.43
C ASP A 43 0.10 18.74 -3.22
N GLU A 44 0.15 19.00 -4.52
CA GLU A 44 1.08 18.34 -5.45
C GLU A 44 2.54 18.48 -5.01
N GLU A 45 2.93 19.67 -4.55
CA GLU A 45 4.30 19.97 -4.09
C GLU A 45 4.70 19.15 -2.85
N LYS A 46 3.75 18.79 -1.99
CA LYS A 46 4.01 18.09 -0.71
C LYS A 46 3.58 16.62 -0.75
N ARG A 47 2.91 16.19 -1.81
CA ARG A 47 2.23 14.89 -1.90
C ARG A 47 3.18 13.73 -1.61
N GLN A 48 4.33 13.72 -2.27
CA GLN A 48 5.30 12.65 -2.13
C GLN A 48 5.86 12.61 -0.70
N ASP A 49 6.27 13.77 -0.16
CA ASP A 49 6.84 13.87 1.19
C ASP A 49 5.84 13.47 2.27
N VAL A 50 4.60 13.96 2.20
CA VAL A 50 3.53 13.58 3.14
C VAL A 50 3.21 12.09 3.04
N THR A 51 3.10 11.56 1.83
CA THR A 51 2.86 10.13 1.61
C THR A 51 3.99 9.28 2.21
N LEU A 52 5.24 9.68 1.95
CA LEU A 52 6.43 8.96 2.37
C LEU A 52 6.66 9.03 3.89
N GLN A 53 6.54 10.22 4.48
CA GLN A 53 6.91 10.47 5.88
C GLN A 53 5.76 10.20 6.86
N LEU A 54 4.51 10.44 6.46
CA LEU A 54 3.37 10.41 7.40
C LEU A 54 2.44 9.21 7.15
N ILE A 55 2.20 8.84 5.88
CA ILE A 55 1.27 7.75 5.54
C ILE A 55 1.97 6.39 5.50
N LEU A 56 3.12 6.31 4.83
CA LEU A 56 3.83 5.04 4.61
C LEU A 56 4.22 4.29 5.90
N PRO A 57 4.63 4.95 7.02
CA PRO A 57 4.87 4.23 8.27
C PRO A 57 3.65 3.46 8.76
N THR A 58 2.45 4.02 8.57
CA THR A 58 1.19 3.36 8.94
C THR A 58 0.84 2.26 7.95
N VAL A 59 1.08 2.46 6.65
CA VAL A 59 0.95 1.39 5.64
C VAL A 59 1.81 0.18 5.99
N LYS A 60 3.07 0.39 6.40
CA LYS A 60 3.98 -0.69 6.83
C LYS A 60 3.42 -1.48 8.01
N ALA A 61 2.75 -0.81 8.96
CA ALA A 61 2.10 -1.49 10.08
C ALA A 61 0.86 -2.29 9.64
N LEU A 62 0.05 -1.74 8.73
CA LEU A 62 -1.19 -2.36 8.24
C LEU A 62 -0.96 -3.64 7.43
N VAL A 63 0.23 -3.83 6.84
CA VAL A 63 0.61 -5.11 6.21
C VAL A 63 0.64 -6.27 7.21
N MET A 64 0.82 -5.98 8.50
CA MET A 64 0.80 -6.96 9.59
C MET A 64 -0.41 -6.79 10.51
N ASP A 65 -1.48 -6.15 10.01
CA ASP A 65 -2.69 -5.96 10.80
C ASP A 65 -3.27 -7.32 11.24
N SER A 66 -3.77 -7.39 12.47
CA SER A 66 -4.39 -8.61 13.00
C SER A 66 -5.64 -9.03 12.24
N SER A 67 -6.31 -8.09 11.58
CA SER A 67 -7.47 -8.35 10.73
C SER A 67 -7.06 -8.64 9.29
N GLN A 68 -7.36 -9.86 8.83
CA GLN A 68 -7.21 -10.25 7.42
C GLN A 68 -7.95 -9.30 6.46
N HIS A 69 -9.07 -8.70 6.89
CA HIS A 69 -9.86 -7.79 6.04
C HIS A 69 -9.13 -6.46 5.82
N VAL A 70 -8.38 -6.00 6.83
CA VAL A 70 -7.53 -4.81 6.70
C VAL A 70 -6.38 -5.10 5.74
N ARG A 71 -5.71 -6.24 5.90
CA ARG A 71 -4.62 -6.67 4.99
C ARG A 71 -5.11 -6.86 3.56
N ALA A 72 -6.27 -7.49 3.36
CA ALA A 72 -6.88 -7.68 2.05
C ALA A 72 -7.26 -6.34 1.39
N ALA A 73 -7.83 -5.41 2.17
CA ALA A 73 -8.14 -4.06 1.72
C ALA A 73 -6.87 -3.31 1.27
N LEU A 74 -5.80 -3.36 2.07
CA LEU A 74 -4.53 -2.75 1.72
C LEU A 74 -3.93 -3.38 0.46
N ALA A 75 -3.89 -4.72 0.38
CA ALA A 75 -3.40 -5.46 -0.77
C ALA A 75 -4.07 -5.03 -2.09
N SER A 76 -5.38 -4.76 -2.03
CA SER A 76 -6.14 -4.31 -3.20
C SER A 76 -5.80 -2.90 -3.71
N ARG A 77 -5.03 -2.11 -2.94
CA ARG A 77 -4.75 -0.68 -3.20
C ARG A 77 -3.30 -0.26 -3.08
N ILE A 78 -2.43 -1.07 -2.45
CA ILE A 78 -1.07 -0.65 -2.08
C ILE A 78 -0.24 -0.15 -3.27
N MET A 79 -0.41 -0.77 -4.44
CA MET A 79 0.32 -0.38 -5.66
C MET A 79 -0.21 0.87 -6.34
N ASP A 80 -1.40 1.35 -5.97
CA ASP A 80 -1.96 2.59 -6.50
C ASP A 80 -1.17 3.82 -5.96
N LEU A 81 -0.27 3.63 -4.96
CA LEU A 81 0.66 4.65 -4.47
C LEU A 81 1.93 4.80 -5.33
N ALA A 82 2.24 3.82 -6.18
CA ALA A 82 3.48 3.80 -6.94
C ALA A 82 3.67 5.02 -7.87
N PRO A 83 2.64 5.54 -8.57
CA PRO A 83 2.77 6.78 -9.34
C PRO A 83 3.14 8.00 -8.50
N THR A 84 2.69 8.07 -7.24
CA THR A 84 3.01 9.18 -6.32
C THR A 84 4.47 9.11 -5.84
N LEU A 85 4.96 7.90 -5.58
CA LEU A 85 6.32 7.69 -5.07
C LEU A 85 7.37 7.62 -6.19
N GLY A 86 6.96 7.30 -7.41
CA GLY A 86 7.88 7.04 -8.51
C GLY A 86 8.64 5.71 -8.34
N LYS A 87 9.44 5.36 -9.35
CA LYS A 87 10.07 4.04 -9.46
C LYS A 87 10.99 3.70 -8.29
N THR A 88 11.91 4.58 -7.93
CA THR A 88 12.94 4.32 -6.90
C THR A 88 12.30 4.03 -5.54
N LEU A 89 11.44 4.93 -5.06
CA LEU A 89 10.78 4.76 -3.76
C LEU A 89 9.76 3.61 -3.76
N THR A 90 9.14 3.31 -4.91
CA THR A 90 8.29 2.11 -5.05
C THR A 90 9.09 0.84 -4.83
N ILE A 91 10.27 0.73 -5.45
CA ILE A 91 11.16 -0.43 -5.27
C ILE A 91 11.65 -0.51 -3.82
N GLU A 92 12.05 0.61 -3.22
CA GLU A 92 12.59 0.65 -1.87
C GLU A 92 11.54 0.32 -0.80
N HIS A 93 10.29 0.74 -0.99
CA HIS A 93 9.30 0.73 0.07
C HIS A 93 8.05 -0.10 -0.21
N LEU A 94 7.51 -0.09 -1.43
CA LEU A 94 6.26 -0.80 -1.72
C LEU A 94 6.52 -2.24 -2.15
N LEU A 95 7.58 -2.50 -2.92
CA LEU A 95 7.91 -3.86 -3.37
C LEU A 95 8.12 -4.85 -2.20
N PRO A 96 8.83 -4.51 -1.11
CA PRO A 96 8.94 -5.41 0.04
C PRO A 96 7.58 -5.75 0.67
N LEU A 97 6.70 -4.75 0.78
CA LEU A 97 5.35 -4.92 1.34
C LEU A 97 4.46 -5.76 0.42
N PHE A 98 4.59 -5.58 -0.89
CA PHE A 98 3.90 -6.36 -1.91
C PHE A 98 4.29 -7.85 -1.80
N LEU A 99 5.58 -8.14 -1.72
CA LEU A 99 6.08 -9.52 -1.59
C LEU A 99 5.68 -10.16 -0.25
N GLN A 100 5.60 -9.37 0.81
CA GLN A 100 5.11 -9.83 2.11
C GLN A 100 3.63 -10.22 2.05
N LEU A 101 2.78 -9.37 1.46
CA LEU A 101 1.35 -9.67 1.28
C LEU A 101 1.11 -10.81 0.26
N LEU A 102 2.03 -11.04 -0.68
CA LEU A 102 1.98 -12.20 -1.59
C LEU A 102 2.07 -13.53 -0.82
N LYS A 103 2.74 -13.51 0.33
CA LYS A 103 2.95 -14.65 1.23
C LYS A 103 1.97 -14.65 2.42
N ASP A 104 0.91 -13.85 2.36
CA ASP A 104 -0.07 -13.80 3.44
C ASP A 104 -0.75 -15.15 3.65
N GLU A 105 -1.06 -15.49 4.90
CA GLU A 105 -1.74 -16.75 5.25
C GLU A 105 -3.16 -16.83 4.64
N PHE A 106 -3.84 -15.70 4.42
CA PHE A 106 -5.20 -15.69 3.88
C PHE A 106 -5.22 -15.60 2.34
N PRO A 107 -5.92 -16.53 1.66
CA PRO A 107 -5.98 -16.58 0.20
C PRO A 107 -6.46 -15.28 -0.46
N GLU A 108 -7.43 -14.57 0.12
CA GLU A 108 -7.97 -13.33 -0.45
C GLU A 108 -6.91 -12.23 -0.54
N VAL A 109 -6.04 -12.12 0.48
CA VAL A 109 -4.94 -11.15 0.49
C VAL A 109 -3.98 -11.47 -0.67
N ARG A 110 -3.59 -12.74 -0.81
CA ARG A 110 -2.72 -13.21 -1.89
C ARG A 110 -3.31 -12.94 -3.26
N LEU A 111 -4.60 -13.26 -3.45
CA LEU A 111 -5.32 -13.02 -4.70
C LEU A 111 -5.36 -11.54 -5.08
N ASN A 112 -5.60 -10.65 -4.10
CA ASN A 112 -5.57 -9.21 -4.33
C ASN A 112 -4.20 -8.74 -4.80
N ILE A 113 -3.11 -9.25 -4.22
CA ILE A 113 -1.75 -8.95 -4.67
C ILE A 113 -1.48 -9.46 -6.08
N ILE A 114 -1.85 -10.71 -6.38
CA ILE A 114 -1.67 -11.30 -7.71
C ILE A 114 -2.38 -10.45 -8.78
N SER A 115 -3.58 -9.95 -8.48
CA SER A 115 -4.34 -9.07 -9.38
C SER A 115 -3.65 -7.74 -9.71
N LYS A 116 -2.63 -7.35 -8.92
CA LYS A 116 -1.88 -6.10 -9.07
C LYS A 116 -0.51 -6.26 -9.73
N LEU A 117 -0.13 -7.48 -10.12
CA LEU A 117 1.17 -7.76 -10.74
C LEU A 117 1.44 -6.91 -11.99
N GLU A 118 0.42 -6.67 -12.83
CA GLU A 118 0.56 -5.83 -14.03
C GLU A 118 0.89 -4.37 -13.67
N ALA A 119 0.23 -3.81 -12.65
CA ALA A 119 0.48 -2.46 -12.17
C ALA A 119 1.91 -2.33 -11.64
N VAL A 120 2.40 -3.32 -10.88
CA VAL A 120 3.79 -3.36 -10.41
C VAL A 120 4.76 -3.41 -11.58
N ASN A 121 4.50 -4.31 -12.55
CA ASN A 121 5.33 -4.51 -13.72
C ASN A 121 5.51 -3.21 -14.52
N SER A 122 4.44 -2.42 -14.65
CA SER A 122 4.47 -1.14 -15.35
C SER A 122 5.40 -0.09 -14.71
N VAL A 123 5.65 -0.20 -13.40
CA VAL A 123 6.47 0.77 -12.66
C VAL A 123 7.92 0.30 -12.55
N ILE A 124 8.14 -0.95 -12.15
CA ILE A 124 9.49 -1.44 -11.83
C ILE A 124 10.16 -2.11 -13.04
N GLY A 125 9.38 -2.66 -13.96
CA GLY A 125 9.82 -3.41 -15.12
C GLY A 125 9.87 -4.93 -14.87
N ILE A 126 9.70 -5.69 -15.96
CA ILE A 126 9.52 -7.15 -15.90
C ILE A 126 10.74 -7.89 -15.38
N ASP A 127 11.94 -7.41 -15.67
CA ASP A 127 13.18 -8.09 -15.26
C ASP A 127 13.34 -8.09 -13.74
N LEU A 128 13.19 -6.91 -13.11
CA LEU A 128 13.30 -6.76 -11.65
C LEU A 128 12.14 -7.48 -10.95
N LEU A 129 10.93 -7.36 -11.51
CA LEU A 129 9.75 -8.03 -10.96
C LEU A 129 9.93 -9.55 -10.97
N SER A 130 10.38 -10.12 -12.10
CA SER A 130 10.60 -11.56 -12.23
C SER A 130 11.67 -12.06 -11.27
N GLN A 131 12.78 -11.34 -11.12
CA GLN A 131 13.84 -11.67 -10.15
C GLN A 131 13.32 -11.66 -8.70
N SER A 132 12.39 -10.76 -8.39
CA SER A 132 11.82 -10.64 -7.05
C SER A 132 10.70 -11.65 -6.77
N LEU A 133 9.90 -12.00 -7.78
CA LEU A 133 8.77 -12.91 -7.66
C LEU A 133 9.15 -14.37 -7.72
N LEU A 134 10.13 -14.76 -8.54
CA LEU A 134 10.51 -16.16 -8.70
C LEU A 134 10.81 -16.84 -7.35
N PRO A 135 11.60 -16.24 -6.43
CA PRO A 135 11.81 -16.82 -5.11
C PRO A 135 10.51 -16.95 -4.31
N ALA A 136 9.64 -15.94 -4.35
CA ALA A 136 8.39 -15.94 -3.60
C ALA A 136 7.39 -16.97 -4.14
N ILE A 137 7.32 -17.16 -5.46
CA ILE A 137 6.44 -18.16 -6.10
C ILE A 137 6.94 -19.58 -5.85
N VAL A 138 8.27 -19.80 -5.91
CA VAL A 138 8.85 -21.12 -5.59
C VAL A 138 8.56 -21.48 -4.14
N GLU A 139 8.78 -20.56 -3.21
CA GLU A 139 8.46 -20.75 -1.80
C GLU A 139 6.97 -21.06 -1.58
N LEU A 140 6.07 -20.32 -2.24
CA LEU A 140 4.63 -20.58 -2.19
C LEU A 140 4.22 -21.93 -2.79
N ALA A 141 4.95 -22.44 -3.79
CA ALA A 141 4.68 -23.73 -4.41
C ALA A 141 5.20 -24.90 -3.57
N GLU A 142 6.23 -24.67 -2.76
CA GLU A 142 6.77 -25.64 -1.81
C GLU A 142 5.99 -25.67 -0.49
N ASP A 143 5.34 -24.57 -0.13
CA ASP A 143 4.49 -24.46 1.05
C ASP A 143 3.19 -25.27 0.86
N ARG A 144 3.22 -26.51 1.36
CA ARG A 144 2.06 -27.41 1.39
C ARG A 144 1.10 -26.98 2.50
N GLN A 145 0.23 -26.01 2.20
CA GLN A 145 -1.06 -25.89 2.90
C GLN A 145 -2.08 -26.88 2.34
#